data_AF-A0A7V0UAL3-F1
#
_entry.id   AF-A0A7V0UAL3-F1
#
_cell.length_a   1.000
_cell.length_b   1.000
_cell.length_c   1.000
_cell.angle_alpha   90.00
_cell.angle_beta   90.00
_cell.angle_gamma   90.00
#
_symmetry.space_group_name_H-M   'P 1'
#
loop_
_entity.id
_entity.type
_entity.pdbx_description
1 polymer ?
#
loop_
_entity_poly.entity_id
_entity_poly.type
_entity_poly.pdbx_seq_one_letter_code
_entity_poly.pdbx_strand_id
1 'polypeptide(L)'
;MRPDKTFFQRDALTVAEELLGNYLIRNISGQKIVAKIVETEAYCGTEDKGCHAFNNKRTKRTEPMFLTGGHAYIYLIYGMYHCLN
;
A
#
# COMPACT_ATOMS: atom_id res chain seq x y z
N MET A 1 -5.61 -13.60 -11.55
CA MET A 1 -6.42 -14.00 -10.38
C MET A 1 -6.35 -12.86 -9.37
N ARG A 2 -7.40 -12.56 -8.59
CA ARG A 2 -7.31 -11.54 -7.52
C ARG A 2 -6.47 -12.12 -6.38
N PRO A 3 -5.40 -11.46 -5.91
CA PRO A 3 -4.64 -11.93 -4.76
C PRO A 3 -5.54 -12.03 -3.53
N ASP A 4 -5.37 -13.09 -2.74
CA ASP A 4 -6.05 -13.23 -1.46
C ASP A 4 -5.28 -12.50 -0.33
N LYS A 5 -5.76 -12.61 0.90
CA LYS A 5 -5.12 -11.97 2.05
C LYS A 5 -3.70 -12.48 2.31
N THR A 6 -3.42 -13.74 2.02
CA THR A 6 -2.11 -14.37 2.29
C THR A 6 -1.02 -13.77 1.41
N PHE A 7 -1.37 -13.34 0.19
CA PHE A 7 -0.46 -12.60 -0.69
C PHE A 7 0.08 -11.33 -0.02
N PHE A 8 -0.77 -10.58 0.69
CA PHE A 8 -0.40 -9.31 1.32
C PHE A 8 0.20 -9.45 2.73
N GLN A 9 0.08 -10.63 3.35
CA GLN A 9 0.61 -10.91 4.71
C GLN A 9 2.03 -11.48 4.65
N ARG A 10 2.87 -10.90 3.80
CA ARG A 10 4.27 -11.28 3.61
C ARG A 10 5.17 -10.06 3.78
N ASP A 11 6.47 -10.27 3.67
CA ASP A 11 7.45 -9.20 3.75
C ASP A 11 7.19 -8.10 2.69
N ALA A 12 7.39 -6.84 3.08
CA ALA A 12 7.09 -5.69 2.23
C ALA A 12 7.89 -5.68 0.93
N LEU A 13 9.15 -6.14 0.94
CA LEU A 13 9.98 -6.22 -0.26
C LEU A 13 9.43 -7.28 -1.23
N THR A 14 9.09 -8.46 -0.71
CA THR A 14 8.47 -9.52 -1.52
C THR A 14 7.15 -9.06 -2.14
N VAL A 15 6.28 -8.43 -1.36
CA VAL A 15 4.99 -7.95 -1.87
C VAL A 15 5.19 -6.84 -2.91
N ALA A 16 6.09 -5.88 -2.66
CA ALA A 16 6.36 -4.80 -3.60
C ALA A 16 6.89 -5.31 -4.95
N GLU A 17 7.81 -6.26 -4.93
CA GLU A 17 8.36 -6.88 -6.15
C GLU A 17 7.28 -7.68 -6.90
N GLU A 18 6.55 -8.56 -6.21
CA GLU A 18 5.53 -9.39 -6.83
C GLU A 18 4.27 -8.62 -7.24
N LEU A 19 4.07 -7.40 -6.74
CA LEU A 19 3.01 -6.51 -7.21
C LEU A 19 3.27 -6.01 -8.63
N LEU A 20 4.53 -5.93 -9.07
CA LEU A 20 4.86 -5.50 -10.43
C LEU A 20 4.23 -6.44 -11.46
N GLY A 21 3.58 -5.84 -12.46
CA GLY A 21 2.86 -6.57 -13.49
C GLY A 21 1.41 -6.93 -13.14
N ASN A 22 1.00 -6.84 -11.88
CA ASN A 22 -0.41 -6.98 -11.50
C ASN A 22 -1.24 -5.78 -11.96
N TYR A 23 -2.57 -5.92 -11.87
CA TYR A 23 -3.51 -4.88 -12.27
C TYR A 23 -4.29 -4.34 -11.07
N LEU A 24 -4.24 -3.02 -10.87
CA LEU A 24 -5.16 -2.31 -9.99
C LEU A 24 -6.46 -2.05 -10.75
N ILE A 25 -7.56 -2.57 -10.22
CA ILE A 25 -8.88 -2.45 -10.83
C ILE A 25 -9.79 -1.66 -9.89
N ARG A 26 -10.28 -0.51 -10.37
CA ARG A 26 -11.27 0.31 -9.66
C ARG A 26 -12.60 0.29 -10.39
N ASN A 27 -13.63 -0.21 -9.72
CA ASN A 27 -15.01 -0.08 -10.18
C ASN A 27 -15.62 1.17 -9.53
N ILE A 28 -16.04 2.13 -10.34
CA ILE A 28 -16.63 3.38 -9.87
C ILE A 28 -17.76 3.80 -10.81
N SER A 29 -18.95 4.05 -10.25
CA SER A 29 -20.13 4.48 -11.02
C SER A 29 -20.44 3.60 -12.25
N GLY A 30 -20.30 2.28 -12.10
CA GLY A 30 -20.51 1.30 -13.18
C GLY A 30 -19.37 1.22 -14.20
N GLN A 31 -18.35 2.07 -14.12
CA GLN A 31 -17.17 2.02 -14.98
C GLN A 31 -16.02 1.27 -14.31
N LYS A 32 -15.26 0.55 -15.13
CA LYS A 32 -14.07 -0.19 -14.70
C LYS A 32 -12.81 0.50 -15.21
N ILE A 33 -12.00 1.02 -14.29
CA ILE A 33 -10.67 1.56 -14.58
C ILE A 33 -9.66 0.46 -14.25
N VAL A 34 -8.76 0.17 -15.19
CA VAL A 34 -7.74 -0.88 -15.06
C VAL A 34 -6.37 -0.25 -15.34
N ALA A 35 -5.46 -0.38 -14.38
CA ALA A 35 -4.09 0.10 -14.51
C ALA A 35 -3.12 -1.03 -14.18
N LYS A 36 -2.06 -1.18 -14.98
CA LYS A 36 -0.96 -2.11 -14.68
C LYS A 36 -0.03 -1.44 -13.68
N ILE A 37 0.34 -2.15 -12.62
CA ILE A 37 1.36 -1.72 -11.67
C ILE A 37 2.70 -1.93 -12.34
N VAL A 38 3.43 -0.83 -12.56
CA VAL A 38 4.76 -0.84 -13.22
C VAL A 38 5.86 -0.35 -12.30
N GLU A 39 5.49 0.19 -11.13
CA GLU A 39 6.40 0.74 -10.14
C GLU A 39 5.77 0.56 -8.75
N THR A 40 6.61 0.25 -7.76
CA THR A 40 6.27 0.07 -6.35
C THR A 40 7.41 0.56 -5.47
N GLU A 41 7.10 0.98 -4.26
CA GLU A 41 8.07 1.27 -3.20
C GLU A 41 7.73 0.43 -1.97
N ALA A 42 8.75 -0.10 -1.29
CA ALA A 42 8.60 -0.82 -0.04
C ALA A 42 9.05 0.05 1.13
N TYR A 43 8.19 0.19 2.13
CA TYR A 43 8.49 0.89 3.37
C TYR A 43 8.61 -0.11 4.53
N CYS A 44 9.83 -0.31 5.04
CA CYS A 44 10.17 -1.45 5.92
C CYS A 44 9.92 -1.18 7.41
N GLY A 45 8.80 -0.51 7.73
CA GLY A 45 8.31 -0.36 9.10
C GLY A 45 9.23 0.46 10.02
N THR A 46 9.52 -0.05 11.22
CA THR A 46 10.14 0.71 12.31
C THR A 46 11.61 1.07 12.08
N GLU A 47 12.34 0.30 11.28
CA GLU A 47 13.76 0.54 11.00
C GLU A 47 13.99 1.48 9.81
N ASP A 48 12.96 1.67 9.00
CA ASP A 48 13.03 2.46 7.78
C ASP A 48 12.76 3.94 8.05
N LYS A 49 13.80 4.78 7.95
CA LYS A 49 13.71 6.24 8.16
C LYS A 49 12.79 6.94 7.16
N GLY A 50 12.54 6.36 5.98
CA GLY A 50 11.59 6.86 4.99
C GLY A 50 10.13 6.51 5.31
N CYS A 51 9.90 5.56 6.21
CA CYS A 51 8.58 5.06 6.54
C CYS A 51 7.84 5.98 7.52
N HIS A 52 6.54 6.17 7.30
CA HIS A 52 5.68 6.86 8.26
C HIS A 52 5.55 6.15 9.62
N ALA A 53 5.87 4.86 9.67
CA ALA A 53 5.93 4.05 10.89
C ALA A 53 7.33 3.98 11.51
N PHE A 54 8.32 4.72 10.99
CA PHE A 54 9.68 4.79 11.54
C PHE A 54 9.65 5.00 13.06
N ASN A 55 10.50 4.27 13.78
CA ASN A 55 10.58 4.31 15.25
C ASN A 55 9.23 4.03 15.93
N ASN A 56 8.49 3.04 15.42
CA ASN A 56 7.16 2.64 15.87
C ASN A 56 6.15 3.81 15.99
N LYS A 57 6.24 4.81 15.10
CA LYS A 57 5.38 5.99 15.16
C LYS A 57 3.94 5.68 14.74
N ARG A 58 3.11 5.35 15.73
CA ARG A 58 1.68 5.08 15.57
C ARG A 58 0.84 6.31 15.89
N THR A 59 0.06 6.74 14.92
CA THR A 59 -0.87 7.88 15.03
C THR A 59 -2.21 7.49 14.40
N LYS A 60 -3.27 8.27 14.64
CA LYS A 60 -4.56 8.06 13.95
C LYS A 60 -4.42 7.95 12.43
N ARG A 61 -3.47 8.69 11.85
CA ARG A 61 -3.18 8.67 10.40
C ARG A 61 -2.48 7.39 9.97
N THR A 62 -1.49 6.91 10.74
CA THR A 62 -0.64 5.77 10.39
C THR A 62 -1.18 4.43 10.88
N GLU A 63 -2.32 4.44 11.59
CA GLU A 63 -2.99 3.26 12.13
C GLU A 63 -3.12 2.09 11.14
N PRO A 64 -3.48 2.30 9.85
CA PRO A 64 -3.58 1.18 8.90
C PRO A 64 -2.26 0.42 8.68
N MET A 65 -1.11 1.08 8.85
CA MET A 65 0.22 0.43 8.71
C MET A 65 0.52 -0.59 9.83
N PHE A 66 -0.26 -0.58 10.91
CA PHE A 66 -0.14 -1.51 12.05
C PHE A 66 -1.22 -2.61 12.03
N LEU A 67 -2.05 -2.65 10.99
CA LEU A 67 -3.02 -3.73 10.76
C LEU A 67 -2.34 -4.89 10.01
N THR A 68 -3.04 -6.03 9.95
CA THR A 68 -2.62 -7.15 9.11
C THR A 68 -2.54 -6.73 7.63
N GLY A 69 -1.62 -7.31 6.86
CA GLY A 69 -1.46 -6.99 5.44
C GLY A 69 -2.76 -7.09 4.62
N GLY A 70 -2.91 -6.20 3.64
CA GLY A 70 -4.07 -6.11 2.74
C GLY A 70 -5.05 -4.97 3.04
N HIS A 71 -4.74 -4.09 4.00
CA HIS A 71 -5.45 -2.85 4.23
C HIS A 71 -4.81 -1.72 3.42
N ALA A 72 -5.63 -0.93 2.72
CA ALA A 72 -5.14 0.27 2.03
C ALA A 72 -4.90 1.41 3.02
N TYR A 73 -3.73 2.02 2.94
CA TYR A 73 -3.38 3.25 3.62
C TYR A 73 -3.29 4.40 2.60
N ILE A 74 -4.37 5.17 2.49
CA ILE A 74 -4.43 6.35 1.62
C ILE A 74 -4.27 7.60 2.46
N TYR A 75 -3.30 8.45 2.15
CA TYR A 75 -3.08 9.70 2.88
C TYR A 75 -2.92 10.90 1.95
N LEU A 76 -3.24 12.09 2.48
CA LEU A 76 -3.07 13.37 1.79
C LEU A 76 -1.63 13.87 1.99
N ILE A 77 -0.94 14.16 0.89
CA ILE A 77 0.39 14.76 0.84
C ILE A 77 0.30 16.18 0.28
N TYR A 78 1.08 17.10 0.87
CA TYR A 78 1.10 18.54 0.53
C TYR A 78 -0.26 19.26 0.55
N GLY A 79 -1.26 18.68 1.21
CA GLY A 79 -2.62 19.24 1.26
C GLY A 79 -3.40 19.13 -0.05
N MET A 80 -2.90 18.41 -1.07
CA MET A 80 -3.48 18.44 -2.42
C MET A 80 -3.47 17.10 -3.17
N TYR A 81 -2.55 16.17 -2.85
CA TYR A 81 -2.44 14.88 -3.55
C TYR A 81 -2.64 13.71 -2.61
N HIS A 82 -2.98 12.54 -3.15
CA HIS A 82 -3.13 11.32 -2.38
C HIS A 82 -2.07 10.29 -2.77
N CYS A 83 -1.48 9.64 -1.77
CA CYS A 83 -0.64 8.46 -1.95
C CYS A 83 -1.42 7.22 -1.50
N LEU A 84 -1.46 6.19 -2.34
CA LEU A 84 -2.04 4.88 -2.04
C LEU A 84 -0.92 3.92 -1.65
N ASN A 85 -0.98 3.40 -0.43
CA ASN A 85 -0.13 2.33 0.09
C ASN A 85 -1.01 1.14 0.44
#